data_AF-A0AA44ID52-F1
#
_entry.id   AF-A0AA44ID52-F1
#
_cell.length_a   1.000
_cell.length_b   1.000
_cell.length_c   1.000
_cell.angle_alpha   90.00
_cell.angle_beta   90.00
_cell.angle_gamma   90.00
#
_symmetry.space_group_name_H-M   'P 1'
#
loop_
_entity.id
_entity.type
_entity.pdbx_description
1 polymer ?
#
loop_
_entity_poly.entity_id
_entity_poly.type
_entity_poly.pdbx_seq_one_letter_code
_entity_poly.pdbx_strand_id
1 'polypeptide(L)'
;MTADTAADTAAGAAGAGTAAIGYEQARDELVEVVRRLEAGGTTLEEALALWERGEELARVCRHWLEGARARLDAALAREGDPGAEAGERDGAR
;
A
#
# COMPACT_ATOMS: atom_id res chain seq x y z
N MET A 1 5.41 -21.09 26.19
CA MET A 1 6.78 -21.15 25.65
C MET A 1 6.74 -21.81 24.28
N THR A 2 6.36 -21.03 23.26
CA THR A 2 6.68 -21.25 21.84
C THR A 2 6.68 -19.86 21.22
N ALA A 3 7.85 -19.21 21.31
CA ALA A 3 8.18 -18.08 20.46
C ALA A 3 8.65 -18.63 19.10
N ASP A 4 8.50 -17.78 18.09
CA ASP A 4 9.07 -17.89 16.74
C ASP A 4 8.27 -18.71 15.71
N THR A 5 7.73 -18.02 14.69
CA THR A 5 8.27 -18.05 13.31
C THR A 5 7.43 -17.13 12.41
N ALA A 6 8.15 -16.33 11.59
CA ALA A 6 7.71 -15.48 10.47
C ALA A 6 7.31 -14.02 10.76
N ALA A 7 8.17 -13.29 11.48
CA ALA A 7 8.29 -11.83 11.34
C ALA A 7 9.12 -11.40 10.11
N ASP A 8 9.54 -12.31 9.23
CA ASP A 8 10.36 -11.93 8.08
C ASP A 8 10.14 -12.89 6.91
N THR A 9 9.25 -12.52 5.99
CA THR A 9 9.37 -12.91 4.59
C THR A 9 8.99 -11.71 3.76
N ALA A 10 10.00 -10.91 3.48
CA ALA A 10 10.02 -9.89 2.46
C ALA A 10 9.43 -10.40 1.14
N ALA A 11 8.24 -9.91 0.78
CA ALA A 11 7.70 -9.96 -0.58
C ALA A 11 6.78 -8.73 -0.77
N GLY A 12 7.16 -7.68 -1.48
CA GLY A 12 8.37 -7.48 -2.27
C GLY A 12 8.51 -6.01 -2.69
N ALA A 13 9.77 -5.60 -2.84
CA ALA A 13 10.23 -4.29 -3.31
C ALA A 13 9.74 -3.09 -2.49
N ALA A 14 10.52 -2.75 -1.45
CA ALA A 14 10.56 -1.42 -0.86
C ALA A 14 10.87 -0.38 -1.96
N GLY A 15 9.84 0.30 -2.44
CA GLY A 15 9.98 1.61 -3.06
C GLY A 15 9.99 2.63 -1.93
N ALA A 16 11.17 3.14 -1.63
CA ALA A 16 11.43 4.19 -0.64
C ALA A 16 10.60 5.47 -0.93
N GLY A 17 10.18 6.26 0.07
CA GLY A 17 10.49 6.19 1.49
C GLY A 17 9.60 7.11 2.31
N THR A 18 9.86 7.13 3.63
CA THR A 18 9.23 7.88 4.74
C THR A 18 8.09 7.22 5.52
N ALA A 19 7.50 6.11 5.09
CA ALA A 19 6.57 5.37 5.95
C ALA A 19 7.37 4.60 7.03
N ALA A 20 7.23 5.01 8.29
CA ALA A 20 7.95 4.41 9.42
C ALA A 20 7.60 2.92 9.68
N ILE A 21 6.49 2.44 9.12
CA ILE A 21 5.99 1.05 9.25
C ILE A 21 5.52 0.49 7.90
N GLY A 22 5.51 -0.84 7.77
CA GLY A 22 5.02 -1.56 6.60
C GLY A 22 3.49 -1.57 6.46
N TYR A 23 2.99 -1.92 5.28
CA TYR A 23 1.54 -1.92 4.98
C TYR A 23 0.73 -2.81 5.92
N GLU A 24 1.12 -4.07 6.09
CA GLU A 24 0.38 -5.04 6.93
C GLU A 24 0.30 -4.55 8.38
N GLN A 25 1.43 -4.08 8.93
CA GLN A 25 1.47 -3.49 10.26
C GLN A 25 0.57 -2.26 10.38
N ALA A 26 0.61 -1.34 9.39
CA ALA A 26 -0.25 -0.16 9.39
C ALA A 26 -1.74 -0.51 9.31
N ARG A 27 -2.09 -1.52 8.51
CA ARG A 27 -3.46 -2.03 8.39
C ARG A 27 -3.93 -2.64 9.71
N ASP A 28 -3.13 -3.47 10.33
CA ASP A 28 -3.49 -4.15 11.57
C ASP A 28 -3.67 -3.15 12.72
N GLU A 29 -2.78 -2.15 12.83
CA GLU A 29 -2.97 -1.04 13.78
C GLU A 29 -4.24 -0.24 13.48
N LEU A 30 -4.57 0.00 12.21
CA LEU A 30 -5.78 0.73 11.82
C LEU A 30 -7.05 -0.04 12.20
N VAL A 31 -7.05 -1.36 12.02
CA VAL A 31 -8.15 -2.24 12.44
C VAL A 31 -8.37 -2.12 13.95
N GLU A 32 -7.31 -2.15 14.75
CA GLU A 32 -7.44 -2.01 16.21
C GLU A 32 -7.94 -0.62 16.63
N VAL A 33 -7.52 0.45 15.95
CA VAL A 33 -8.06 1.80 16.17
C VAL A 33 -9.57 1.84 15.89
N VAL A 34 -10.00 1.31 14.74
CA VAL A 34 -11.43 1.26 14.37
C VAL A 34 -12.23 0.46 15.40
N ARG A 35 -11.73 -0.72 15.80
CA ARG A 35 -12.40 -1.55 16.82
C ARG A 35 -12.60 -0.80 18.14
N ARG A 36 -11.61 -0.01 18.56
CA ARG A 36 -11.72 0.81 19.78
C ARG A 36 -12.74 1.94 19.62
N LEU A 37 -12.79 2.61 18.47
CA LEU A 37 -13.79 3.63 18.17
C LEU A 37 -15.21 3.04 18.16
N GLU A 38 -15.39 1.87 17.55
CA GLU A 38 -16.68 1.17 17.46
C GLU A 38 -17.17 0.62 18.80
N ALA A 39 -16.26 0.16 19.66
CA ALA A 39 -16.59 -0.29 21.00
C ALA A 39 -17.17 0.84 21.86
N GLY A 40 -16.82 2.09 21.56
CA GLY A 40 -17.19 3.26 22.35
C GLY A 40 -16.61 3.20 23.77
N GLY A 41 -17.23 3.92 24.71
CA GLY A 41 -16.79 3.97 26.11
C GLY A 41 -15.52 4.77 26.37
N THR A 42 -15.00 5.48 25.36
CA THR A 42 -13.89 6.43 25.46
C THR A 42 -14.40 7.84 25.71
N THR A 43 -13.57 8.72 26.28
CA THR A 43 -13.89 10.15 26.31
C THR A 43 -13.83 10.76 24.91
N LEU A 44 -14.29 12.00 24.76
CA LEU A 44 -14.20 12.73 23.50
C LEU A 44 -12.74 12.92 23.06
N GLU A 45 -11.87 13.31 24.00
CA GLU A 45 -10.45 13.53 23.74
C GLU A 45 -9.76 12.25 23.29
N GLU A 46 -10.09 11.12 23.91
CA GLU A 46 -9.59 9.80 23.52
C GLU A 46 -10.12 9.38 22.14
N ALA A 47 -11.39 9.63 21.84
CA ALA A 47 -11.99 9.35 20.54
C ALA A 47 -11.33 10.18 19.43
N LEU A 48 -11.02 11.46 19.69
CA LEU A 48 -10.31 12.32 18.76
C LEU A 48 -8.88 11.83 18.52
N ALA A 49 -8.14 11.46 19.58
CA ALA A 49 -6.79 10.93 19.43
C ALA A 49 -6.77 9.60 18.63
N LEU A 50 -7.75 8.73 18.86
CA LEU A 50 -7.91 7.50 18.06
C LEU A 50 -8.21 7.82 16.60
N TRP A 51 -9.10 8.78 16.33
CA TRP A 51 -9.42 9.20 14.97
C TRP A 51 -8.18 9.76 14.24
N GLU A 52 -7.43 10.66 14.87
CA GLU A 52 -6.20 11.25 14.30
C GLU A 52 -5.17 10.16 13.97
N ARG A 53 -4.98 9.20 14.88
CA ARG A 53 -4.11 8.05 14.63
C ARG A 53 -4.61 7.20 13.46
N GLY A 54 -5.92 6.98 13.37
CA GLY A 54 -6.55 6.27 12.25
C GLY A 54 -6.28 6.96 10.91
N GLU A 55 -6.39 8.29 10.86
CA GLU A 55 -6.09 9.08 9.66
C GLU A 55 -4.62 8.98 9.22
N GLU A 56 -3.69 8.98 10.18
CA GLU A 56 -2.27 8.75 9.89
C GLU A 56 -2.02 7.36 9.30
N LEU A 57 -2.58 6.32 9.92
CA LEU A 57 -2.43 4.94 9.45
C LEU A 57 -3.05 4.74 8.06
N ALA A 58 -4.22 5.35 7.82
CA ALA A 58 -4.88 5.32 6.51
C ALA A 58 -4.03 6.03 5.43
N ARG A 59 -3.38 7.16 5.76
CA ARG A 59 -2.42 7.82 4.86
C ARG A 59 -1.25 6.91 4.50
N VAL A 60 -0.67 6.22 5.49
CA VAL A 60 0.41 5.25 5.26
C VAL A 60 -0.06 4.11 4.35
N CYS A 61 -1.23 3.54 4.62
CA CYS A 61 -1.80 2.47 3.79
C CYS A 61 -1.98 2.91 2.33
N ARG A 62 -2.53 4.12 2.10
CA ARG A 62 -2.72 4.67 0.76
C ARG A 62 -1.40 4.84 0.02
N HIS A 63 -0.38 5.39 0.69
CA HIS A 63 0.96 5.55 0.10
C HIS A 63 1.53 4.22 -0.42
N TRP A 64 1.42 3.15 0.36
CA TRP A 64 1.85 1.82 -0.05
C TRP A 64 1.07 1.29 -1.27
N LEU A 65 -0.26 1.44 -1.28
CA LEU A 65 -1.11 0.99 -2.37
C LEU A 65 -0.89 1.76 -3.67
N GLU A 66 -0.70 3.08 -3.57
CA GLU A 66 -0.36 3.94 -4.71
C GLU A 66 1.00 3.54 -5.31
N GLY A 67 2.00 3.31 -4.46
CA GLY A 67 3.32 2.84 -4.91
C GLY A 67 3.26 1.48 -5.58
N ALA A 68 2.47 0.54 -5.06
CA ALA A 68 2.27 -0.77 -5.68
C ALA A 68 1.55 -0.65 -7.03
N ARG A 69 0.52 0.20 -7.12
CA ARG A 69 -0.21 0.48 -8.36
C ARG A 69 0.73 1.03 -9.44
N ALA A 70 1.53 2.04 -9.11
CA ALA A 70 2.46 2.66 -10.07
C ALA A 70 3.47 1.65 -10.63
N ARG A 71 3.93 0.69 -9.82
CA ARG A 71 4.84 -0.38 -10.29
C ARG A 71 4.14 -1.35 -11.24
N LEU A 72 2.89 -1.72 -10.95
CA LEU A 72 2.09 -2.57 -11.83
C LEU A 72 1.86 -1.88 -13.18
N ASP A 73 1.44 -0.61 -13.16
CA ASP A 73 1.21 0.17 -14.37
C ASP A 73 2.49 0.28 -15.22
N ALA A 74 3.64 0.49 -14.59
CA ALA A 74 4.93 0.52 -15.28
C ALA A 74 5.40 -0.85 -15.82
N ALA A 75 5.00 -1.96 -15.20
CA ALA A 75 5.26 -3.30 -15.71
C ALA A 75 4.40 -3.58 -16.95
N LEU A 76 3.10 -3.30 -16.87
CA LEU A 76 2.17 -3.47 -17.99
C LEU A 76 2.54 -2.60 -19.20
N ALA A 77 2.99 -1.37 -18.98
CA ALA A 77 3.46 -0.49 -20.07
C ALA A 77 4.68 -1.04 -20.80
N ARG A 78 5.55 -1.81 -20.12
CA ARG A 78 6.71 -2.47 -20.73
C ARG A 78 6.34 -3.74 -21.51
N GLU A 79 5.30 -4.45 -21.09
CA GLU A 79 4.78 -5.63 -21.78
C GLU A 79 3.91 -5.28 -23.00
N GLY A 80 3.29 -4.09 -22.98
CA GLY A 80 2.45 -3.56 -24.06
C GLY A 80 3.19 -3.02 -25.29
N ASP A 81 4.52 -3.15 -25.37
CA ASP A 81 5.31 -2.80 -26.57
C ASP A 81 5.92 -4.02 -27.29
N PRO A 82 5.11 -4.86 -27.97
CA PRO A 82 5.58 -5.69 -29.05
C PRO A 82 5.22 -5.00 -30.39
N GLY A 83 5.93 -3.92 -30.72
CA GLY A 83 5.98 -3.43 -32.10
C GLY A 83 4.85 -2.49 -32.53
N ALA A 84 4.93 -1.23 -32.12
CA ALA A 84 4.45 -0.11 -32.95
C ALA A 84 5.38 0.15 -34.17
N GLU A 85 5.89 -0.92 -34.78
CA GLU A 85 6.73 -0.94 -35.98
C GLU A 85 6.19 -2.03 -36.94
N ALA A 86 4.98 -1.81 -37.46
CA ALA A 86 4.46 -2.50 -38.65
C ALA A 86 3.42 -1.62 -39.37
N GLY A 87 3.75 -0.35 -39.56
CA GLY A 87 2.98 0.61 -40.36
C GLY A 87 3.84 1.36 -41.37
N GLU A 88 5.08 0.94 -41.60
CA GLU A 88 5.89 1.36 -42.74
C GLU A 88 6.32 0.09 -43.49
N ARG A 89 5.52 -0.31 -44.48
CA ARG A 89 6.00 -1.14 -45.59
C ARG A 89 5.52 -0.49 -46.86
N ASP A 90 6.37 0.41 -47.35
CA ASP A 90 6.92 0.44 -48.71
C ASP A 90 5.97 0.19 -49.89
N GLY A 91 6.08 1.07 -50.88
CA GLY A 91 5.15 1.24 -51.98
C GLY A 91 4.97 0.03 -52.91
N ALA A 92 3.81 -0.03 -53.55
CA ALA A 92 3.66 -0.59 -54.89
C ALA A 92 2.32 -0.17 -55.51
N ARG A 93 2.33 0.98 -56.21
CA ARG A 93 1.83 1.18 -57.59
C ARG A 93 1.15 2.52 -57.82
#